data_AF-A0A930SJS0-F1
#
_entry.id   AF-A0A930SJS0-F1
#
_cell.length_a   1.000
_cell.length_b   1.000
_cell.length_c   1.000
_cell.angle_alpha   90.00
_cell.angle_beta   90.00
_cell.angle_gamma   90.00
#
_symmetry.space_group_name_H-M   'P 1'
#
loop_
_entity.id
_entity.type
_entity.pdbx_description
1 polymer ?
#
loop_
_entity_poly.entity_id
_entity_poly.type
_entity_poly.pdbx_seq_one_letter_code
_entity_poly.pdbx_strand_id
1 'polypeptide(L)'
;MARFRQFSSPPRSPGRSRRAWSTQWLRRMGRPFRALNPPLLRELLRLSLAQRVSGFAAQIAYLMSLGAIASLLSVLMLGGLWPALAMGLQSRLVLPTTWPEAAQVAEAAVWQASREGWQGLGFGLSVLLALWALTRAVATAVRSLNCIHGVPPTQHRRGWPALTRTLGLTLGLGLLVLPTLALFFWSEGIVFGPAVTVDWLGGGLRWGWRLISGGLAIAALTLACAWLYWLGPSPRRLGAPLLPGAVLAAIALASLGIILRLYLARLPEANWVFGLLGLGLLALVAVQGSAQAVLMGDQLNVLIGDRLAQQRSRLAQSLPPAPPSFDSFTIRRRANPPRW
;
A
#
# COMPACT_ATOMS: atom_id res chain seq x y z
N MET A 1 10.26 3.38 -66.82
CA MET A 1 11.13 4.39 -66.17
C MET A 1 10.46 4.88 -64.89
N ALA A 2 10.76 4.28 -63.74
CA ALA A 2 10.17 4.63 -62.44
C ALA A 2 11.26 5.21 -61.52
N ARG A 3 11.06 6.44 -61.04
CA ARG A 3 11.99 7.17 -60.16
C ARG A 3 11.92 6.61 -58.73
N PHE A 4 13.05 6.11 -58.23
CA PHE A 4 13.25 5.81 -56.81
C PHE A 4 13.24 7.12 -56.00
N ARG A 5 12.34 7.23 -55.04
CA ARG A 5 12.39 8.27 -53.99
C ARG A 5 13.45 7.86 -52.96
N GLN A 6 14.53 8.62 -52.86
CA GLN A 6 15.47 8.54 -51.75
C GLN A 6 14.75 8.91 -50.45
N PHE A 7 14.67 7.95 -49.52
CA PHE A 7 14.31 8.21 -48.13
C PHE A 7 15.51 8.86 -47.44
N SER A 8 15.40 10.16 -47.14
CA SER A 8 16.30 10.84 -46.21
C SER A 8 16.09 10.25 -44.81
N SER A 9 17.14 9.64 -44.27
CA SER A 9 17.14 9.15 -42.88
C SER A 9 17.06 10.34 -41.91
N PRO A 10 16.26 10.29 -40.83
CA PRO A 10 16.28 11.34 -39.82
C PRO A 10 17.65 11.36 -39.13
N PRO A 11 18.14 12.54 -38.68
CA PRO A 11 19.41 12.64 -38.01
C PRO A 11 19.41 11.78 -36.74
N ARG A 12 20.39 10.88 -36.63
CA ARG A 12 20.63 10.08 -35.42
C ARG A 12 20.85 11.04 -34.25
N SER A 13 19.96 11.00 -33.26
CA SER A 13 20.14 11.72 -31.99
C SER A 13 21.50 11.35 -31.37
N PRO A 14 22.32 12.31 -30.92
CA PRO A 14 23.59 12.00 -30.29
C PRO A 14 23.35 11.15 -29.04
N GLY A 15 24.13 10.07 -28.92
CA GLY A 15 24.00 9.07 -27.87
C GLY A 15 23.97 9.68 -26.48
N ARG A 16 22.79 9.69 -25.85
CA ARG A 16 22.65 9.98 -24.42
C ARG A 16 23.38 8.90 -23.64
N SER A 17 24.53 9.27 -23.06
CA SER A 17 25.35 8.38 -22.25
C SER A 17 24.51 7.70 -21.16
N ARG A 18 24.66 6.38 -21.00
CA ARG A 18 23.92 5.57 -20.01
C ARG A 18 24.09 6.06 -18.56
N ARG A 19 25.13 6.86 -18.25
CA ARG A 19 25.35 7.47 -16.91
C ARG A 19 24.44 8.66 -16.61
N ALA A 20 23.88 9.35 -17.61
CA ALA A 20 22.98 10.47 -17.37
C ALA A 20 21.58 10.03 -16.89
N TRP A 21 21.21 8.76 -17.14
CA TRP A 21 19.89 8.23 -16.78
C TRP A 21 19.72 8.00 -15.27
N SER A 22 20.78 7.60 -14.55
CA SER A 22 20.69 7.31 -13.11
C SER A 22 20.44 8.57 -12.27
N THR A 23 21.15 9.66 -12.57
CA THR A 23 21.02 10.93 -11.82
C THR A 23 19.73 11.68 -12.16
N GLN A 24 19.26 11.58 -13.41
CA GLN A 24 18.03 12.23 -13.84
C GLN A 24 16.77 11.55 -13.27
N TRP A 25 16.79 10.23 -13.09
CA TRP A 25 15.74 9.46 -12.43
C TRP A 25 15.65 9.78 -10.93
N LEU A 26 16.80 9.79 -10.23
CA LEU A 26 16.87 10.19 -8.81
C LEU A 26 16.36 11.62 -8.58
N ARG A 27 16.74 12.56 -9.47
CA ARG A 27 16.23 13.94 -9.42
C ARG A 27 14.73 14.03 -9.67
N ARG A 28 14.17 13.21 -10.56
CA ARG A 28 12.71 13.16 -10.81
C ARG A 28 11.96 12.57 -9.61
N MET A 29 12.54 11.59 -8.93
CA MET A 29 11.95 11.00 -7.72
C MET A 29 12.05 11.93 -6.50
N GLY A 30 13.16 12.66 -6.32
CA GLY A 30 13.37 13.54 -5.17
C GLY A 30 12.61 14.86 -5.22
N ARG A 31 12.28 15.37 -6.42
CA ARG A 31 11.50 16.61 -6.60
C ARG A 31 10.17 16.65 -5.83
N PRO A 32 9.30 15.64 -5.87
CA PRO A 32 8.05 15.66 -5.11
C PRO A 32 8.27 15.61 -3.58
N PHE A 33 9.35 14.99 -3.09
CA PHE A 33 9.68 15.05 -1.65
C PHE A 33 10.03 16.47 -1.19
N ARG A 34 10.63 17.29 -2.07
CA ARG A 34 10.91 18.72 -1.76
C ARG A 34 9.66 19.57 -1.66
N ALA A 35 8.51 19.10 -2.16
CA ALA A 35 7.24 19.79 -2.03
C ALA A 35 6.54 19.52 -0.68
N LEU A 36 7.09 18.62 0.15
CA LEU A 36 6.59 18.33 1.49
C LEU A 36 6.89 19.51 2.42
N ASN A 37 5.86 20.25 2.80
CA ASN A 37 5.95 21.37 3.72
C ASN A 37 4.95 21.20 4.87
N PRO A 38 5.22 21.68 6.10
CA PRO A 38 4.27 21.66 7.22
C PRO A 38 2.84 22.13 6.89
N PRO A 39 2.62 23.23 6.12
CA PRO A 39 1.28 23.63 5.71
C PRO A 39 0.58 22.58 4.81
N LEU A 40 1.31 21.84 3.97
CA LEU A 40 0.75 20.76 3.17
C LEU A 40 0.27 19.61 4.06
N LEU A 41 1.02 19.25 5.10
CA LEU A 41 0.60 18.21 6.04
C LEU A 41 -0.64 18.65 6.85
N ARG A 42 -0.72 19.92 7.24
CA ARG A 42 -1.91 20.47 7.91
C ARG A 42 -3.13 20.45 6.98
N GLU A 43 -2.95 20.82 5.72
CA GLU A 43 -3.98 20.75 4.69
C GLU A 43 -4.46 19.32 4.47
N LEU A 44 -3.53 18.36 4.38
CA LEU A 44 -3.82 16.94 4.28
C LEU A 44 -4.65 16.43 5.47
N LEU A 45 -4.25 16.76 6.70
CA LEU A 45 -5.00 16.37 7.90
C LEU A 45 -6.41 16.97 7.90
N ARG A 46 -6.55 18.26 7.55
CA ARG A 46 -7.87 18.91 7.44
C ARG A 46 -8.74 18.25 6.39
N LEU A 47 -8.21 17.98 5.20
CA LEU A 47 -8.94 17.31 4.12
C LEU A 47 -9.33 15.88 4.49
N SER A 48 -8.45 15.13 5.16
CA SER A 48 -8.74 13.76 5.55
C SER A 48 -9.82 13.66 6.62
N LEU A 49 -9.86 14.63 7.55
CA LEU A 49 -10.90 14.75 8.56
C LEU A 49 -12.23 15.27 7.99
N ALA A 50 -12.18 16.21 7.04
CA ALA A 50 -13.39 16.82 6.47
C ALA A 50 -14.02 16.00 5.33
N GLN A 51 -13.26 15.18 4.61
CA GLN A 51 -13.78 14.34 3.52
C GLN A 51 -14.35 13.01 4.04
N ARG A 52 -15.21 12.39 3.23
CA ARG A 52 -15.75 11.02 3.42
C ARG A 52 -14.70 9.91 3.52
N VAL A 53 -13.40 10.25 3.47
CA VAL A 53 -12.26 9.34 3.56
C VAL A 53 -12.27 8.55 4.87
N SER A 54 -12.66 9.17 5.99
CA SER A 54 -12.82 8.43 7.26
C SER A 54 -13.94 7.39 7.20
N GLY A 55 -15.06 7.70 6.53
CA GLY A 55 -16.15 6.75 6.32
C GLY A 55 -15.73 5.57 5.43
N PHE A 56 -14.97 5.83 4.38
CA PHE A 56 -14.38 4.77 3.55
C PHE A 56 -13.37 3.92 4.33
N ALA A 57 -12.53 4.53 5.17
CA ALA A 57 -11.58 3.79 5.99
C ALA A 57 -12.28 2.84 6.96
N ALA A 58 -13.38 3.27 7.59
CA ALA A 58 -14.20 2.40 8.43
C ALA A 58 -14.79 1.22 7.64
N GLN A 59 -15.29 1.45 6.42
CA GLN A 59 -15.80 0.38 5.56
C GLN A 59 -14.71 -0.62 5.16
N ILE A 60 -13.52 -0.12 4.80
CA ILE A 60 -12.36 -0.96 4.50
C ILE A 60 -11.99 -1.77 5.74
N ALA A 61 -11.96 -1.14 6.92
CA ALA A 61 -11.59 -1.79 8.16
C ALA A 61 -12.53 -2.92 8.56
N TYR A 62 -13.84 -2.69 8.43
CA TYR A 62 -14.85 -3.72 8.63
C TYR A 62 -14.60 -4.93 7.72
N LEU A 63 -14.39 -4.70 6.42
CA LEU A 63 -14.18 -5.78 5.44
C LEU A 63 -12.83 -6.50 5.64
N MET A 64 -11.77 -5.76 5.97
CA MET A 64 -10.45 -6.35 6.29
C MET A 64 -10.51 -7.16 7.58
N SER A 65 -11.24 -6.70 8.60
CA SER A 65 -11.40 -7.42 9.87
C SER A 65 -12.21 -8.70 9.67
N LEU A 66 -13.32 -8.63 8.92
CA LEU A 66 -14.09 -9.80 8.52
C LEU A 66 -13.22 -10.81 7.75
N GLY A 67 -12.42 -10.31 6.81
CA GLY A 67 -11.46 -11.12 6.06
C GLY A 67 -10.41 -11.77 6.94
N ALA A 68 -9.83 -11.03 7.89
CA ALA A 68 -8.83 -11.53 8.82
C ALA A 68 -9.39 -12.61 9.77
N ILE A 69 -10.60 -12.39 10.31
CA ILE A 69 -11.29 -13.39 11.15
C ILE A 69 -11.56 -14.65 10.34
N ALA A 70 -12.08 -14.52 9.12
CA ALA A 70 -12.32 -15.66 8.24
C ALA A 70 -11.02 -16.39 7.86
N SER A 71 -9.93 -15.67 7.58
CA SER A 71 -8.61 -16.26 7.35
C SER A 71 -8.08 -17.01 8.57
N LEU A 72 -8.28 -16.45 9.77
CA LEU A 72 -7.91 -17.12 11.01
C LEU A 72 -8.69 -18.43 11.17
N LEU A 73 -10.00 -18.41 10.95
CA LEU A 73 -10.83 -19.63 10.94
C LEU A 73 -10.31 -20.67 9.96
N SER A 74 -9.90 -20.26 8.75
CA SER A 74 -9.29 -21.18 7.78
C SER A 74 -8.02 -21.83 8.30
N VAL A 75 -7.15 -21.06 8.96
CA VAL A 75 -5.91 -21.59 9.57
C VAL A 75 -6.21 -22.55 10.71
N LEU A 76 -7.20 -22.25 11.56
CA LEU A 76 -7.63 -23.12 12.66
C LEU A 76 -8.19 -24.45 12.13
N MET A 77 -9.00 -24.40 11.08
CA MET A 77 -9.58 -25.58 10.44
C MET A 77 -8.53 -26.44 9.71
N LEU A 78 -7.39 -25.85 9.32
CA LEU A 78 -6.28 -26.58 8.70
C LEU A 78 -5.48 -27.43 9.69
N GLY A 79 -5.71 -27.27 11.01
CA GLY A 79 -5.17 -28.08 12.11
C GLY A 79 -3.65 -28.01 12.32
N GLY A 80 -2.86 -28.31 11.30
CA GLY A 80 -1.40 -28.45 11.36
C GLY A 80 -0.62 -27.15 11.60
N LEU A 81 -1.26 -25.98 11.48
CA LEU A 81 -0.62 -24.67 11.67
C LEU A 81 -0.78 -24.13 13.10
N TRP A 82 -1.69 -24.70 13.90
CA TRP A 82 -1.99 -24.21 15.25
C TRP A 82 -0.79 -24.28 16.22
N PRO A 83 -0.02 -25.38 16.30
CA PRO A 83 1.10 -25.45 17.25
C PRO A 83 2.15 -24.34 17.00
N ALA A 84 2.45 -24.07 15.73
CA ALA A 84 3.38 -23.01 15.34
C ALA A 84 2.83 -21.61 15.66
N LEU A 85 1.53 -21.39 15.43
CA LEU A 85 0.87 -20.12 15.67
C LEU A 85 0.72 -19.85 17.18
N ALA A 86 0.33 -20.86 17.97
CA ALA A 86 0.24 -20.79 19.42
C ALA A 86 1.60 -20.47 20.05
N MET A 87 2.66 -21.17 19.65
CA MET A 87 4.03 -20.91 20.11
C MET A 87 4.51 -19.48 19.74
N GLY A 88 4.14 -19.00 18.55
CA GLY A 88 4.42 -17.62 18.11
C GLY A 88 3.66 -16.56 18.92
N LEU A 89 2.38 -16.77 19.21
CA LEU A 89 1.57 -15.86 20.02
C LEU A 89 2.04 -15.82 21.48
N GLN A 90 2.28 -17.00 22.08
CA GLN A 90 2.73 -17.15 23.48
C GLN A 90 4.10 -16.51 23.72
N SER A 91 5.04 -16.67 22.79
CA SER A 91 6.39 -16.13 22.95
C SER A 91 6.49 -14.60 22.75
N ARG A 92 5.45 -13.93 22.23
CA ARG A 92 5.61 -12.58 21.66
C ARG A 92 4.50 -11.58 21.92
N LEU A 93 3.25 -11.99 22.05
CA LEU A 93 2.19 -10.99 22.26
C LEU A 93 2.23 -10.37 23.65
N VAL A 94 3.00 -10.95 24.60
CA VAL A 94 2.74 -10.72 26.03
C VAL A 94 1.22 -10.77 26.21
N LEU A 95 0.56 -11.76 25.59
CA LEU A 95 -0.65 -12.27 26.23
C LEU A 95 -0.10 -12.68 27.58
N PRO A 96 -0.42 -11.94 28.64
CA PRO A 96 0.25 -12.15 29.89
C PRO A 96 0.10 -13.64 30.18
N THR A 97 1.16 -14.29 30.64
CA THR A 97 1.19 -15.72 31.01
C THR A 97 0.07 -16.11 31.99
N THR A 98 -0.72 -15.13 32.40
CA THR A 98 -1.88 -15.11 33.27
C THR A 98 -3.22 -15.47 32.60
N TRP A 99 -3.31 -15.77 31.29
CA TRP A 99 -4.56 -16.27 30.67
C TRP A 99 -4.51 -17.76 30.25
N PRO A 100 -4.17 -18.70 31.16
CA PRO A 100 -4.20 -20.13 30.83
C PRO A 100 -5.59 -20.58 30.40
N GLU A 101 -6.66 -19.95 30.90
CA GLU A 101 -8.04 -20.23 30.49
C GLU A 101 -8.30 -19.90 29.02
N ALA A 102 -7.79 -18.78 28.51
CA ALA A 102 -7.95 -18.42 27.09
C ALA A 102 -7.17 -19.37 26.18
N ALA A 103 -5.98 -19.80 26.61
CA ALA A 103 -5.20 -20.81 25.90
C ALA A 103 -5.93 -22.16 25.87
N GLN A 104 -6.51 -22.59 27.00
CA GLN A 104 -7.30 -23.81 27.09
C GLN A 104 -8.58 -23.74 26.24
N VAL A 105 -9.29 -22.61 26.23
CA VAL A 105 -10.47 -22.42 25.38
C VAL A 105 -10.08 -22.45 23.90
N ALA A 106 -8.97 -21.81 23.52
CA ALA A 106 -8.48 -21.83 22.15
C ALA A 106 -8.02 -23.24 21.72
N GLU A 107 -7.26 -23.93 22.57
CA GLU A 107 -6.85 -25.33 22.35
C GLU A 107 -8.05 -26.26 22.27
N ALA A 108 -9.05 -26.11 23.15
CA ALA A 108 -10.29 -26.88 23.10
C ALA A 108 -11.08 -26.59 21.82
N ALA A 109 -11.19 -25.32 21.40
CA ALA A 109 -11.85 -24.94 20.15
C ALA A 109 -11.13 -25.54 18.93
N VAL A 110 -9.80 -25.55 18.91
CA VAL A 110 -9.01 -26.21 17.84
C VAL A 110 -9.16 -27.71 17.88
N TRP A 111 -9.08 -28.33 19.06
CA TRP A 111 -9.26 -29.76 19.23
C TRP A 111 -10.65 -30.21 18.78
N GLN A 112 -11.68 -29.47 19.14
CA GLN A 112 -13.05 -29.74 18.74
C GLN A 112 -13.26 -29.52 17.23
N ALA A 113 -12.74 -28.41 16.68
CA ALA A 113 -12.73 -28.17 15.23
C ALA A 113 -11.96 -29.23 14.44
N SER A 114 -10.93 -29.85 15.04
CA SER A 114 -10.16 -30.92 14.40
C SER A 114 -10.86 -32.28 14.42
N ARG A 115 -11.79 -32.53 15.35
CA ARG A 115 -12.52 -33.81 15.45
C ARG A 115 -13.85 -33.83 14.71
N GLU A 116 -14.56 -32.70 14.67
CA GLU A 116 -15.84 -32.63 13.96
C GLU A 116 -15.57 -32.54 12.46
N GLY A 117 -16.12 -33.46 11.66
CA GLY A 117 -15.82 -33.72 10.24
C GLY A 117 -16.11 -32.59 9.22
N TRP A 118 -16.08 -31.33 9.65
CA TRP A 118 -16.22 -30.12 8.84
C TRP A 118 -14.90 -29.62 8.25
N GLN A 119 -13.80 -30.35 8.43
CA GLN A 119 -12.44 -29.94 8.01
C GLN A 119 -12.38 -29.46 6.55
N GLY A 120 -13.11 -30.09 5.63
CA GLY A 120 -13.15 -29.68 4.22
C GLY A 120 -14.10 -28.52 3.92
N LEU A 121 -15.36 -28.64 4.37
CA LEU A 121 -16.42 -27.65 4.08
C LEU A 121 -16.22 -26.34 4.85
N GLY A 122 -15.92 -26.41 6.15
CA GLY A 122 -15.66 -25.25 7.00
C GLY A 122 -14.38 -24.50 6.58
N PHE A 123 -13.34 -25.24 6.21
CA PHE A 123 -12.14 -24.64 5.61
C PHE A 123 -12.48 -23.94 4.29
N GLY A 124 -13.14 -24.62 3.35
CA GLY A 124 -13.51 -24.03 2.06
C GLY A 124 -14.37 -22.77 2.22
N LEU A 125 -15.39 -22.80 3.09
CA LEU A 125 -16.27 -21.67 3.35
C LEU A 125 -15.53 -20.48 3.99
N SER A 126 -14.64 -20.74 4.95
CA SER A 126 -13.86 -19.68 5.58
C SER A 126 -12.86 -19.04 4.61
N VAL A 127 -12.21 -19.83 3.74
CA VAL A 127 -11.31 -19.31 2.70
C VAL A 127 -12.09 -18.47 1.69
N LEU A 128 -13.25 -18.94 1.24
CA LEU A 128 -14.11 -18.20 0.32
C LEU A 128 -14.60 -16.90 0.93
N LEU A 129 -15.03 -16.93 2.20
CA LEU A 129 -15.47 -15.74 2.93
C LEU A 129 -14.32 -14.73 3.10
N ALA A 130 -13.12 -15.21 3.45
CA ALA A 130 -11.93 -14.39 3.58
C ALA A 130 -11.58 -13.70 2.25
N LEU A 131 -11.50 -14.49 1.17
CA LEU A 131 -11.17 -13.97 -0.15
C LEU A 131 -12.22 -12.96 -0.64
N TRP A 132 -13.50 -13.25 -0.41
CA TRP A 132 -14.60 -12.35 -0.74
C TRP A 132 -14.50 -11.03 0.05
N ALA A 133 -14.31 -11.09 1.36
CA ALA A 133 -14.23 -9.92 2.23
C ALA A 133 -13.02 -9.04 1.88
N LEU A 134 -11.83 -9.65 1.71
CA LEU A 134 -10.61 -8.95 1.32
C LEU A 134 -10.73 -8.33 -0.08
N THR A 135 -11.33 -9.05 -1.03
CA THR A 135 -11.57 -8.51 -2.38
C THR A 135 -12.50 -7.31 -2.35
N ARG A 136 -13.56 -7.35 -1.52
CA ARG A 136 -14.45 -6.21 -1.31
C ARG A 136 -13.74 -5.05 -0.60
N ALA A 137 -12.84 -5.33 0.34
CA ALA A 137 -12.05 -4.31 1.00
C ALA A 137 -11.17 -3.56 0.00
N VAL A 138 -10.44 -4.28 -0.85
CA VAL A 138 -9.63 -3.70 -1.94
C VAL A 138 -10.51 -2.96 -2.95
N ALA A 139 -11.67 -3.51 -3.34
CA ALA A 139 -12.62 -2.80 -4.22
C ALA A 139 -13.15 -1.50 -3.58
N THR A 140 -13.26 -1.45 -2.26
CA THR A 140 -13.64 -0.23 -1.53
C THR A 140 -12.49 0.76 -1.52
N ALA A 141 -11.27 0.31 -1.24
CA ALA A 141 -10.08 1.15 -1.35
C ALA A 141 -9.94 1.76 -2.75
N VAL A 142 -10.11 0.97 -3.82
CA VAL A 142 -10.08 1.47 -5.20
C VAL A 142 -11.14 2.54 -5.45
N ARG A 143 -12.37 2.36 -4.92
CA ARG A 143 -13.43 3.39 -5.02
C ARG A 143 -13.06 4.67 -4.25
N SER A 144 -12.42 4.55 -3.10
CA SER A 144 -11.91 5.68 -2.33
C SER A 144 -10.80 6.42 -3.08
N LEU A 145 -9.85 5.71 -3.69
CA LEU A 145 -8.81 6.29 -4.53
C LEU A 145 -9.41 7.01 -5.75
N ASN A 146 -10.40 6.42 -6.42
CA ASN A 146 -11.12 7.11 -7.50
C ASN A 146 -11.77 8.41 -7.02
N CYS A 147 -12.34 8.42 -5.81
CA CYS A 147 -12.90 9.63 -5.20
C CYS A 147 -11.82 10.69 -4.91
N ILE A 148 -10.67 10.27 -4.36
CA ILE A 148 -9.51 11.15 -4.09
C ILE A 148 -8.96 11.75 -5.39
N HIS A 149 -8.94 10.97 -6.48
CA HIS A 149 -8.51 11.42 -7.80
C HIS A 149 -9.58 12.20 -8.57
N GLY A 150 -10.77 12.40 -8.00
CA GLY A 150 -11.86 13.16 -8.63
C GLY A 150 -12.49 12.45 -9.84
N VAL A 151 -12.40 11.12 -9.91
CA VAL A 151 -12.95 10.33 -11.01
C VAL A 151 -14.49 10.26 -10.91
N PRO A 152 -15.24 10.63 -11.97
CA PRO A 152 -16.69 10.61 -11.92
C PRO A 152 -17.28 9.18 -11.87
N PRO A 153 -18.46 8.97 -11.24
CA PRO A 153 -19.13 7.66 -11.12
C PRO A 153 -19.37 6.92 -12.45
N THR A 154 -19.43 7.64 -13.56
CA THR A 154 -19.66 7.13 -14.92
C THR A 154 -18.42 6.44 -15.51
N GLN A 155 -17.22 6.84 -15.08
CA GLN A 155 -15.95 6.26 -15.55
C GLN A 155 -15.48 5.08 -14.67
N HIS A 156 -16.24 4.78 -13.61
CA HIS A 156 -15.97 3.61 -12.80
C HIS A 156 -16.23 2.36 -13.60
N ARG A 157 -15.24 1.47 -13.66
CA ARG A 157 -15.43 0.13 -14.23
C ARG A 157 -16.44 -0.63 -13.36
N ARG A 158 -17.42 -1.26 -13.99
CA ARG A 158 -18.48 -2.05 -13.34
C ARG A 158 -18.49 -3.48 -13.91
N GLY A 159 -19.06 -4.41 -13.15
CA GLY A 159 -19.19 -5.81 -13.55
C GLY A 159 -17.90 -6.64 -13.41
N TRP A 160 -17.86 -7.76 -14.12
CA TRP A 160 -16.79 -8.76 -14.06
C TRP A 160 -15.36 -8.23 -14.28
N PRO A 161 -15.10 -7.27 -15.20
CA PRO A 161 -13.75 -6.73 -15.38
C PRO A 161 -13.24 -5.94 -14.16
N ALA A 162 -14.14 -5.34 -13.38
CA ALA A 162 -13.78 -4.67 -12.14
C ALA A 162 -13.47 -5.70 -11.04
N LEU A 163 -14.21 -6.81 -11.01
CA LEU A 163 -13.99 -7.91 -10.07
C LEU A 163 -12.65 -8.61 -10.32
N THR A 164 -12.30 -8.96 -11.56
CA THR A 164 -11.03 -9.63 -11.87
C THR A 164 -9.82 -8.77 -11.53
N ARG A 165 -9.88 -7.45 -11.81
CA ARG A 165 -8.81 -6.52 -11.42
C ARG A 165 -8.68 -6.38 -9.91
N THR A 166 -9.78 -6.25 -9.18
CA THR A 166 -9.75 -6.12 -7.72
C THR A 166 -9.32 -7.41 -7.04
N LEU A 167 -9.72 -8.57 -7.56
CA LEU A 167 -9.23 -9.87 -7.12
C LEU A 167 -7.72 -10.01 -7.36
N GLY A 168 -7.24 -9.68 -8.58
CA GLY A 168 -5.82 -9.68 -8.90
C GLY A 168 -5.00 -8.74 -8.02
N LEU A 169 -5.54 -7.56 -7.70
CA LEU A 169 -4.93 -6.64 -6.73
C LEU A 169 -4.90 -7.21 -5.32
N THR A 170 -5.95 -7.89 -4.90
CA THR A 170 -6.05 -8.50 -3.56
C THR A 170 -5.00 -9.60 -3.41
N LEU A 171 -4.90 -10.48 -4.40
CA LEU A 171 -3.88 -11.55 -4.42
C LEU A 171 -2.47 -10.97 -4.50
N GLY A 172 -2.24 -9.96 -5.34
CA GLY A 172 -0.94 -9.29 -5.44
C GLY A 172 -0.51 -8.62 -4.14
N LEU A 173 -1.42 -7.87 -3.50
CA LEU A 173 -1.15 -7.26 -2.19
C LEU A 173 -0.90 -8.31 -1.11
N GLY A 174 -1.69 -9.39 -1.09
CA GLY A 174 -1.45 -10.53 -0.21
C GLY A 174 -0.06 -11.16 -0.41
N LEU A 175 0.35 -11.33 -1.66
CA LEU A 175 1.67 -11.89 -2.01
C LEU A 175 2.84 -10.96 -1.63
N LEU A 176 2.63 -9.64 -1.52
CA LEU A 176 3.65 -8.73 -0.98
C LEU A 176 3.65 -8.70 0.55
N VAL A 177 2.47 -8.63 1.16
CA VAL A 177 2.34 -8.38 2.60
C VAL A 177 2.56 -9.65 3.41
N LEU A 178 2.02 -10.81 3.01
CA LEU A 178 2.13 -12.05 3.78
C LEU A 178 3.57 -12.53 3.94
N PRO A 179 4.43 -12.56 2.90
CA PRO A 179 5.83 -12.91 3.09
C PRO A 179 6.58 -11.89 3.94
N THR A 180 6.23 -10.61 3.85
CA THR A 180 6.82 -9.56 4.69
C THR A 180 6.49 -9.80 6.16
N LEU A 181 5.24 -10.13 6.48
CA LEU A 181 4.83 -10.48 7.83
C LEU A 181 5.53 -11.77 8.29
N ALA A 182 5.53 -12.82 7.46
CA ALA A 182 6.19 -14.09 7.78
C ALA A 182 7.69 -13.90 8.04
N LEU A 183 8.39 -13.16 7.19
CA LEU A 183 9.80 -12.80 7.38
C LEU A 183 9.98 -12.02 8.67
N PHE A 184 9.13 -11.03 8.97
CA PHE A 184 9.22 -10.26 10.20
C PHE A 184 9.08 -11.18 11.43
N PHE A 185 8.03 -12.01 11.50
CA PHE A 185 7.81 -12.95 12.61
C PHE A 185 8.93 -14.00 12.73
N TRP A 186 9.38 -14.57 11.62
CA TRP A 186 10.44 -15.57 11.57
C TRP A 186 11.80 -14.99 11.95
N SER A 187 12.12 -13.80 11.43
CA SER A 187 13.34 -13.05 11.73
C SER A 187 13.45 -12.74 13.21
N GLU A 188 12.31 -12.43 13.82
CA GLU A 188 12.21 -12.18 15.24
C GLU A 188 12.40 -13.48 16.03
N GLY A 189 11.69 -14.56 15.68
CA GLY A 189 11.74 -15.86 16.35
C GLY A 189 13.11 -16.53 16.35
N ILE A 190 13.84 -16.50 15.23
CA ILE A 190 15.17 -17.12 15.14
C ILE A 190 16.27 -16.26 15.78
N VAL A 191 16.26 -14.95 15.54
CA VAL A 191 17.38 -14.07 15.95
C VAL A 191 17.26 -13.59 17.40
N PHE A 192 16.03 -13.56 17.95
CA PHE A 192 15.75 -13.11 19.32
C PHE A 192 15.07 -14.18 20.19
N GLY A 193 14.93 -15.42 19.69
CA GLY A 193 14.40 -16.52 20.48
C GLY A 193 15.42 -17.06 21.49
N PRO A 194 14.95 -17.70 22.58
CA PRO A 194 15.82 -18.32 23.59
C PRO A 194 16.67 -19.48 23.04
N ALA A 195 16.32 -20.01 21.86
CA ALA A 195 17.03 -21.12 21.21
C ALA A 195 18.36 -20.73 20.55
N VAL A 196 18.66 -19.44 20.40
CA VAL A 196 19.91 -18.96 19.76
C VAL A 196 20.65 -18.05 20.75
N THR A 197 21.09 -18.63 21.87
CA THR A 197 22.07 -18.02 22.79
C THR A 197 23.47 -18.19 22.21
N VAL A 198 23.71 -17.57 21.06
CA VAL A 198 25.04 -17.56 20.48
C VAL A 198 25.74 -16.31 20.99
N ASP A 199 26.49 -16.48 22.08
CA ASP A 199 27.10 -15.38 22.86
C ASP A 199 28.05 -14.47 22.04
N TRP A 200 28.61 -14.98 20.94
CA TRP A 200 29.46 -14.21 20.03
C TRP A 200 28.72 -13.49 18.90
N LEU A 201 27.44 -13.82 18.63
CA LEU A 201 26.55 -13.00 17.79
C LEU A 201 26.13 -11.77 18.61
N GLY A 202 27.07 -10.83 18.74
CA GLY A 202 26.97 -9.68 19.63
C GLY A 202 25.77 -8.74 19.37
N GLY A 203 25.61 -7.75 20.27
CA GLY A 203 24.57 -6.72 20.15
C GLY A 203 24.55 -5.98 18.81
N GLY A 204 25.72 -5.83 18.16
CA GLY A 204 25.84 -5.19 16.84
C GLY A 204 25.14 -5.96 15.71
N LEU A 205 25.23 -7.29 15.67
CA LEU A 205 24.58 -8.09 14.64
C LEU A 205 23.06 -8.14 14.83
N ARG A 206 22.60 -8.26 16.08
CA ARG A 206 21.17 -8.14 16.44
C ARG A 206 20.59 -6.78 16.06
N TRP A 207 21.33 -5.70 16.31
CA TRP A 207 20.92 -4.35 15.93
C TRP A 207 20.90 -4.16 14.41
N GLY A 208 21.96 -4.60 13.71
CA GLY A 208 22.03 -4.58 12.25
C GLY A 208 20.90 -5.38 11.59
N TRP A 209 20.58 -6.55 12.14
CA TRP A 209 19.47 -7.37 11.66
C TRP A 209 18.11 -6.68 11.83
N ARG A 210 17.84 -6.04 12.97
CA ARG A 210 16.62 -5.23 13.19
C ARG A 210 16.51 -4.08 12.21
N LEU A 211 17.62 -3.43 11.88
CA LEU A 211 17.61 -2.35 10.90
C LEU A 211 17.29 -2.86 9.50
N ILE A 212 17.89 -3.99 9.10
CA ILE A 212 17.67 -4.60 7.78
C ILE A 212 16.22 -5.11 7.68
N SER A 213 15.72 -5.85 8.67
CA SER A 213 14.36 -6.39 8.67
C SER A 213 13.31 -5.28 8.72
N GLY A 214 13.51 -4.26 9.57
CA GLY A 214 12.66 -3.08 9.64
C GLY A 214 12.66 -2.28 8.34
N GLY A 215 13.85 -2.07 7.74
CA GLY A 215 13.98 -1.41 6.45
C GLY A 215 13.29 -2.18 5.32
N LEU A 216 13.44 -3.51 5.28
CA LEU A 216 12.77 -4.37 4.31
C LEU A 216 11.25 -4.33 4.48
N ALA A 217 10.75 -4.33 5.72
CA ALA A 217 9.32 -4.21 6.00
C ALA A 217 8.75 -2.86 5.49
N ILE A 218 9.43 -1.75 5.77
CA ILE A 218 9.02 -0.42 5.26
C ILE A 218 9.10 -0.39 3.72
N ALA A 219 10.13 -0.98 3.11
CA ALA A 219 10.24 -1.06 1.66
C ALA A 219 9.11 -1.87 1.03
N ALA A 220 8.75 -3.01 1.63
CA ALA A 220 7.65 -3.84 1.16
C ALA A 220 6.29 -3.17 1.32
N LEU A 221 6.03 -2.50 2.47
CA LEU A 221 4.83 -1.70 2.67
C LEU A 221 4.75 -0.54 1.68
N THR A 222 5.87 0.13 1.41
CA THR A 222 5.96 1.19 0.39
C THR A 222 5.62 0.63 -0.98
N LEU A 223 6.16 -0.54 -1.34
CA LEU A 223 5.88 -1.20 -2.61
C LEU A 223 4.41 -1.59 -2.72
N ALA A 224 3.81 -2.15 -1.67
CA ALA A 224 2.40 -2.50 -1.63
C ALA A 224 1.49 -1.28 -1.82
N CYS A 225 1.77 -0.18 -1.10
CA CYS A 225 1.05 1.09 -1.26
C CYS A 225 1.22 1.66 -2.67
N ALA A 226 2.46 1.68 -3.20
CA ALA A 226 2.74 2.15 -4.55
C ALA A 226 2.01 1.30 -5.60
N TRP A 227 1.94 -0.01 -5.41
CA TRP A 227 1.23 -0.91 -6.31
C TRP A 227 -0.28 -0.63 -6.32
N LEU A 228 -0.86 -0.46 -5.13
CA LEU A 228 -2.26 -0.07 -4.97
C LEU A 228 -2.55 1.31 -5.59
N TYR A 229 -1.70 2.31 -5.39
CA TYR A 229 -1.89 3.64 -6.00
C TYR A 229 -1.71 3.63 -7.51
N TRP A 230 -0.86 2.74 -8.03
CA TRP A 230 -0.63 2.63 -9.46
C TRP A 230 -1.76 1.90 -10.18
N LEU A 231 -2.27 0.81 -9.61
CA LEU A 231 -3.29 -0.04 -10.23
C LEU A 231 -4.69 0.15 -9.67
N GLY A 232 -4.89 0.96 -8.63
CA GLY A 232 -6.20 1.24 -8.09
C GLY A 232 -7.00 2.15 -9.01
N PRO A 233 -6.61 3.42 -9.19
CA PRO A 233 -7.37 4.41 -9.94
C PRO A 233 -7.69 4.01 -11.39
N SER A 234 -8.89 4.38 -11.84
CA SER A 234 -9.34 4.17 -13.23
C SER A 234 -10.30 5.30 -13.66
N PRO A 235 -9.89 6.23 -14.55
CA PRO A 235 -8.59 6.33 -15.22
C PRO A 235 -7.45 6.79 -14.29
N ARG A 236 -6.21 6.54 -14.71
CA ARG A 236 -5.02 7.02 -13.99
C ARG A 236 -4.86 8.52 -14.19
N ARG A 237 -4.60 9.25 -13.11
CA ARG A 237 -4.24 10.67 -13.17
C ARG A 237 -2.78 10.84 -13.60
N LEU A 238 -2.56 11.42 -14.78
CA LEU A 238 -1.22 11.76 -15.26
C LEU A 238 -0.64 12.92 -14.43
N GLY A 239 0.57 12.75 -13.89
CA GLY A 239 1.30 13.82 -13.21
C GLY A 239 1.27 13.79 -11.67
N ALA A 240 0.46 12.93 -11.05
CA ALA A 240 0.55 12.68 -9.61
C ALA A 240 1.78 11.78 -9.30
N PRO A 241 2.71 12.21 -8.43
CA PRO A 241 3.79 11.33 -7.96
C PRO A 241 3.22 10.16 -7.15
N LEU A 242 3.86 8.98 -7.18
CA LEU A 242 3.38 7.80 -6.44
C LEU A 242 4.11 7.59 -5.11
N LEU A 243 5.41 7.82 -5.10
CA LEU A 243 6.31 7.44 -4.01
C LEU A 243 6.14 8.25 -2.70
N PRO A 244 5.96 9.58 -2.70
CA PRO A 244 5.92 10.35 -1.46
C PRO A 244 4.81 9.88 -0.52
N GLY A 245 3.61 9.68 -1.07
CA GLY A 245 2.46 9.15 -0.36
C GLY A 245 2.65 7.72 0.10
N ALA A 246 3.24 6.86 -0.74
CA ALA A 246 3.48 5.45 -0.40
C ALA A 246 4.48 5.30 0.75
N VAL A 247 5.53 6.12 0.76
CA VAL A 247 6.52 6.17 1.85
C VAL A 247 5.87 6.72 3.12
N LEU A 248 5.09 7.80 3.03
CA LEU A 248 4.39 8.36 4.19
C LEU A 248 3.42 7.33 4.80
N ALA A 249 2.65 6.63 3.97
CA ALA A 249 1.74 5.57 4.41
C ALA A 249 2.51 4.43 5.10
N ALA A 250 3.63 3.97 4.53
CA ALA A 250 4.47 2.93 5.14
C ALA A 250 5.04 3.36 6.50
N ILE A 251 5.50 4.61 6.63
CA ILE A 251 5.98 5.17 7.91
C ILE A 251 4.85 5.25 8.93
N ALA A 252 3.65 5.70 8.52
CA ALA A 252 2.48 5.77 9.39
C ALA A 252 2.04 4.37 9.87
N LEU A 253 2.05 3.37 8.99
CA LEU A 253 1.77 1.97 9.33
C LEU A 253 2.80 1.41 10.32
N ALA A 254 4.10 1.65 10.09
CA ALA A 254 5.15 1.23 11.00
C ALA A 254 5.01 1.91 12.38
N SER A 255 4.69 3.21 12.39
CA SER A 255 4.43 3.97 13.61
C SER A 255 3.23 3.44 14.39
N LEU A 256 2.14 3.11 13.69
CA LEU A 256 0.94 2.52 14.27
C LEU A 256 1.24 1.15 14.91
N GLY A 257 2.05 0.31 14.25
CA GLY A 257 2.52 -0.96 14.82
C GLY A 257 3.38 -0.79 16.08
N ILE A 258 4.24 0.23 16.12
CA ILE A 258 5.04 0.55 17.31
C ILE A 258 4.14 1.02 18.45
N ILE A 259 3.19 1.92 18.19
CA ILE A 259 2.21 2.39 19.18
C ILE A 259 1.42 1.23 19.74
N LEU A 260 0.95 0.33 18.87
CA LEU A 260 0.20 -0.86 19.26
C LEU A 260 1.04 -1.75 20.20
N ARG A 261 2.30 -2.02 19.85
CA ARG A 261 3.22 -2.79 20.69
C ARG A 261 3.44 -2.14 22.06
N LEU A 262 3.63 -0.82 22.11
CA LEU A 262 3.82 -0.09 23.36
C LEU A 262 2.56 -0.09 24.24
N TYR A 263 1.38 -0.04 23.61
CA TYR A 263 0.10 -0.13 24.31
C TYR A 263 -0.10 -1.53 24.90
N LEU A 264 0.10 -2.58 24.09
CA LEU A 264 -0.03 -3.97 24.53
C LEU A 264 0.93 -4.31 25.68
N ALA A 265 2.16 -3.78 25.65
CA ALA A 265 3.15 -3.99 26.71
C ALA A 265 2.77 -3.35 28.06
N ARG A 266 1.77 -2.47 28.10
CA ARG A 266 1.29 -1.78 29.31
C ARG A 266 -0.09 -2.26 29.74
N LEU A 267 -0.66 -3.25 29.06
CA LEU A 267 -1.97 -3.76 29.42
C LEU A 267 -1.92 -4.34 30.84
N PRO A 268 -2.81 -3.90 31.74
CA PRO A 268 -2.95 -4.54 33.03
C PRO A 268 -3.41 -5.99 32.85
N GLU A 269 -3.20 -6.81 33.89
CA GLU A 269 -3.76 -8.16 33.96
C GLU A 269 -5.29 -8.08 34.03
N ALA A 270 -5.92 -7.90 32.88
CA ALA A 270 -7.36 -7.91 32.72
C ALA A 270 -7.85 -9.36 32.72
N ASN A 271 -9.07 -9.58 33.21
CA ASN A 271 -9.80 -10.83 32.98
C ASN A 271 -9.82 -11.12 31.47
N TRP A 272 -9.61 -12.39 31.10
CA TRP A 272 -9.47 -12.85 29.72
C TRP A 272 -10.60 -12.40 28.79
N VAL A 273 -11.84 -12.25 29.30
CA VAL A 273 -12.97 -11.75 28.51
C VAL A 273 -12.74 -10.30 28.09
N PHE A 274 -12.42 -9.42 29.05
CA PHE A 274 -12.13 -8.01 28.78
C PHE A 274 -10.85 -7.84 27.97
N GLY A 275 -9.89 -8.75 28.17
CA GLY A 275 -8.67 -8.84 27.41
C GLY A 275 -8.90 -9.16 25.93
N LEU A 276 -9.71 -10.18 25.62
CA LEU A 276 -10.05 -10.57 24.26
C LEU A 276 -10.88 -9.48 23.55
N LEU A 277 -11.88 -8.91 24.24
CA LEU A 277 -12.68 -7.81 23.72
C LEU A 277 -11.81 -6.56 23.46
N GLY A 278 -10.92 -6.23 24.38
CA GLY A 278 -9.99 -5.11 24.25
C GLY A 278 -9.02 -5.31 23.09
N LEU A 279 -8.45 -6.52 22.93
CA LEU A 279 -7.56 -6.84 21.81
C LEU A 279 -8.30 -6.77 20.47
N GLY A 280 -9.54 -7.26 20.40
CA GLY A 280 -10.38 -7.19 19.21
C GLY A 280 -10.73 -5.74 18.82
N LEU A 281 -11.11 -4.93 19.80
CA LEU A 281 -11.38 -3.50 19.59
C LEU A 281 -10.12 -2.75 19.12
N LEU A 282 -8.99 -3.01 19.76
CA LEU A 282 -7.72 -2.41 19.41
C LEU A 282 -7.25 -2.83 18.01
N ALA A 283 -7.43 -4.10 17.64
CA ALA A 283 -7.18 -4.58 16.29
C ALA A 283 -8.06 -3.87 15.26
N LEU A 284 -9.36 -3.69 15.54
CA LEU A 284 -10.27 -2.95 14.67
C LEU A 284 -9.81 -1.50 14.47
N VAL A 285 -9.44 -0.81 15.55
CA VAL A 285 -8.89 0.55 15.50
C VAL A 285 -7.59 0.59 14.71
N ALA A 286 -6.70 -0.39 14.89
CA ALA A 286 -5.44 -0.47 14.16
C ALA A 286 -5.66 -0.70 12.65
N VAL A 287 -6.61 -1.56 12.27
CA VAL A 287 -6.98 -1.78 10.87
C VAL A 287 -7.59 -0.51 10.27
N GLN A 288 -8.45 0.19 11.02
CA GLN A 288 -9.01 1.48 10.58
C GLN A 288 -7.94 2.55 10.40
N GLY A 289 -7.03 2.70 11.37
CA GLY A 289 -5.90 3.63 11.28
C GLY A 289 -4.99 3.30 10.10
N SER A 290 -4.80 2.01 9.80
CA SER A 290 -4.04 1.55 8.63
C SER A 290 -4.71 1.95 7.33
N ALA A 291 -6.02 1.75 7.20
CA ALA A 291 -6.78 2.17 6.03
C ALA A 291 -6.73 3.70 5.85
N GLN A 292 -6.85 4.47 6.93
CA GLN A 292 -6.71 5.93 6.90
C GLN A 292 -5.31 6.35 6.44
N ALA A 293 -4.24 5.74 6.97
CA ALA A 293 -2.87 6.04 6.58
C ALA A 293 -2.63 5.81 5.07
N VAL A 294 -3.15 4.71 4.54
CA VAL A 294 -3.06 4.40 3.10
C VAL A 294 -3.85 5.40 2.26
N LEU A 295 -5.06 5.81 2.67
CA LEU A 295 -5.84 6.79 1.91
C LEU A 295 -5.23 8.20 1.97
N MET A 296 -4.72 8.60 3.14
CA MET A 296 -3.97 9.86 3.31
C MET A 296 -2.72 9.89 2.42
N GLY A 297 -2.00 8.77 2.28
CA GLY A 297 -0.86 8.68 1.37
C GLY A 297 -1.24 9.01 -0.09
N ASP A 298 -2.36 8.49 -0.59
CA ASP A 298 -2.82 8.82 -1.94
C ASP A 298 -3.30 10.28 -2.07
N GLN A 299 -3.98 10.81 -1.05
CA GLN A 299 -4.33 12.24 -1.01
C GLN A 299 -3.09 13.13 -1.10
N LEU A 300 -2.01 12.77 -0.40
CA LEU A 300 -0.74 13.50 -0.47
C LEU A 300 -0.20 13.51 -1.91
N ASN A 301 -0.22 12.35 -2.56
CA ASN A 301 0.23 12.20 -3.95
C ASN A 301 -0.54 13.13 -4.90
N VAL A 302 -1.86 13.17 -4.76
CA VAL A 302 -2.73 14.07 -5.53
C VAL A 302 -2.40 15.55 -5.25
N LEU A 303 -2.30 15.95 -3.99
CA LEU A 303 -1.99 17.34 -3.61
C LEU A 303 -0.63 17.82 -4.13
N ILE A 304 0.40 16.97 -4.05
CA ILE A 304 1.72 17.29 -4.61
C ILE A 304 1.61 17.42 -6.14
N GLY A 305 0.87 16.52 -6.79
CA GLY A 305 0.62 16.58 -8.23
C GLY A 305 0.00 17.91 -8.65
N ASP A 306 -1.00 18.38 -7.91
CA ASP A 306 -1.70 19.64 -8.19
C ASP A 306 -0.79 20.86 -8.00
N ARG A 307 0.01 20.90 -6.94
CA ARG A 307 0.99 21.97 -6.73
C ARG A 307 2.06 22.01 -7.83
N LEU A 308 2.55 20.84 -8.25
CA LEU A 308 3.53 20.74 -9.34
C LEU A 308 2.92 21.19 -10.68
N ALA A 309 1.66 20.86 -10.94
CA ALA A 309 0.95 21.32 -12.13
C ALA A 309 0.79 22.85 -12.13
N GLN A 310 0.33 23.43 -11.01
CA GLN A 310 0.20 24.87 -10.85
C GLN A 310 1.53 25.62 -11.03
N GLN A 311 2.63 25.10 -10.46
CA GLN A 311 3.96 25.68 -10.67
C GLN A 311 4.39 25.67 -12.14
N ARG A 312 4.11 24.58 -12.88
CA ARG A 312 4.41 24.51 -14.32
C ARG A 312 3.59 25.52 -15.12
N SER A 313 2.31 25.68 -14.81
CA SER A 313 1.46 26.67 -15.49
C SER A 313 1.92 28.11 -15.23
N ARG A 314 2.32 28.43 -14.00
CA ARG A 314 2.89 29.76 -13.66
C ARG A 314 4.21 30.02 -14.39
N LEU A 315 5.08 29.01 -14.46
CA LEU A 315 6.33 29.10 -15.21
C LEU A 315 6.07 29.30 -16.71
N ALA A 316 5.11 28.58 -17.29
CA ALA A 316 4.73 28.74 -18.69
C ALA A 316 4.19 30.14 -19.01
N GLN A 317 3.42 30.74 -18.10
CA GLN A 317 2.91 32.10 -18.23
C GLN A 317 4.01 33.17 -18.06
N SER A 318 5.07 32.87 -17.29
CA SER A 318 6.20 33.79 -17.09
C SER A 318 7.23 33.78 -18.24
N LEU A 319 7.14 32.81 -19.15
CA LEU A 319 8.03 32.76 -20.32
C LEU A 319 7.49 33.70 -21.42
N PRO A 320 8.37 34.43 -22.14
CA PRO A 320 7.95 35.20 -23.30
C PRO A 320 7.26 34.29 -24.32
N PRO A 321 6.30 34.80 -25.10
CA PRO A 321 5.58 33.99 -26.10
C PRO A 321 6.60 33.31 -27.01
N ALA A 322 6.38 32.02 -27.27
CA ALA A 322 7.27 31.25 -28.13
C ALA A 322 7.43 31.98 -29.47
N PRO A 323 8.66 32.09 -30.01
CA PRO A 323 8.84 32.70 -31.31
C PRO A 323 7.96 31.97 -32.34
N PRO A 324 7.40 32.68 -33.31
CA PRO A 324 6.54 32.10 -34.33
C PRO A 324 7.16 30.82 -34.91
N SER A 325 6.37 29.76 -35.05
CA SER A 325 6.86 28.52 -35.67
C SER A 325 7.38 28.83 -37.07
N PHE A 326 8.43 28.14 -37.52
CA PHE A 326 9.00 28.35 -38.86
C PHE A 326 7.95 28.26 -39.99
N ASP A 327 6.83 27.56 -39.77
CA ASP A 327 5.69 27.48 -40.70
C ASP A 327 5.00 28.83 -40.94
N SER A 328 5.01 29.73 -39.96
CA SER A 328 4.49 31.10 -40.09
C SER A 328 5.41 32.03 -40.91
N PHE A 329 6.67 31.63 -41.14
CA PHE A 329 7.61 32.32 -42.04
C PHE A 329 7.54 31.82 -43.48
N THR A 330 6.51 31.05 -43.86
CA THR A 330 6.30 30.72 -45.27
C THR A 330 5.99 31.99 -46.05
N ILE A 331 7.00 32.51 -46.75
CA ILE A 331 6.88 33.57 -47.74
C ILE A 331 5.76 33.13 -48.69
N ARG A 332 4.60 33.81 -48.65
CA ARG A 332 3.57 33.67 -49.69
C ARG A 332 4.28 33.90 -51.02
N ARG A 333 4.52 32.84 -51.82
CA ARG A 333 4.89 33.01 -53.22
C ARG A 333 3.83 33.92 -53.81
N ARG A 334 4.24 35.11 -54.28
CA ARG A 334 3.35 35.98 -55.06
C ARG A 334 2.67 35.12 -56.11
N ALA A 335 1.34 35.11 -56.11
CA ALA A 335 0.58 34.52 -57.19
C ALA A 335 1.09 35.11 -58.51
N ASN A 336 1.42 34.24 -59.47
CA ASN A 336 1.73 34.70 -60.81
C ASN A 336 0.53 35.50 -61.33
N PRO A 337 0.74 36.71 -61.90
CA PRO A 337 -0.35 37.42 -62.55
C PRO A 337 -0.93 36.55 -63.68
N PRO A 338 -2.24 36.70 -63.97
CA PRO A 338 -2.89 35.93 -65.02
C PRO A 338 -2.18 36.20 -66.35
N ARG A 339 -1.82 35.11 -67.05
CA ARG A 339 -1.36 35.18 -68.43
C ARG A 339 -2.57 35.50 -69.28
N TRP A 340 -2.58 36.69 -69.87
CA TRP A 340 -3.48 37.07 -70.95
C TRP A 340 -3.08 36.38 -72.24
#